data_AF-A0A933E715-F1
#
_entry.id   AF-A0A933E715-F1
#
_cell.length_a   1.000
_cell.length_b   1.000
_cell.length_c   1.000
_cell.angle_alpha   90.00
_cell.angle_beta   90.00
_cell.angle_gamma   90.00
#
_symmetry.space_group_name_H-M   'P 1'
#
loop_
_entity.id
_entity.type
_entity.pdbx_description
1 polymer ?
#
loop_
_entity_poly.entity_id
_entity_poly.type
_entity_poly.pdbx_seq_one_letter_code
_entity_poly.pdbx_strand_id
1 'polypeptide(L)'
;MTTQMDYARKGILTEQMRFVARREDLTPELIRGEVARGRMIIPANINHKNLEPMAIGIAARCKINANIGNSAVTSNVEQELDKLHMAVHY
;
A
#
# COMPACT_ATOMS: atom_id res chain seq x y z
N MET A 1 6.41 4.65 18.41
CA MET A 1 5.56 5.10 17.28
C MET A 1 6.10 4.42 16.06
N THR A 2 5.33 3.55 15.43
CA THR A 2 5.86 2.69 14.37
C THR A 2 4.90 2.53 13.21
N THR A 3 3.59 2.74 13.40
CA THR A 3 2.59 2.53 12.37
C THR A 3 2.00 3.83 11.83
N GLN A 4 1.49 3.79 10.60
CA GLN A 4 0.77 4.91 9.99
C GLN A 4 -0.47 5.31 10.80
N MET A 5 -1.14 4.34 11.42
CA MET A 5 -2.30 4.60 12.30
C MET A 5 -1.91 5.39 13.55
N ASP A 6 -0.77 5.08 14.18
CA ASP A 6 -0.28 5.82 15.35
C ASP A 6 0.01 7.28 15.02
N TYR A 7 0.69 7.53 13.89
CA TYR A 7 0.95 8.88 13.40
C TYR A 7 -0.35 9.62 13.11
N ALA A 8 -1.28 8.98 12.42
CA ALA A 8 -2.56 9.57 12.05
C ALA A 8 -3.37 10.01 13.27
N ARG A 9 -3.46 9.16 14.31
CA ARG A 9 -4.19 9.45 15.56
C ARG A 9 -3.59 10.60 16.35
N LYS A 10 -2.30 10.87 16.18
CA LYS A 10 -1.59 12.00 16.80
C LYS A 10 -1.62 13.27 15.96
N GLY A 11 -2.39 13.27 14.87
CA GLY A 11 -2.50 14.42 13.96
C GLY A 11 -1.31 14.59 13.04
N ILE A 12 -0.37 13.63 12.99
CA ILE A 12 0.85 13.73 12.19
C ILE A 12 0.55 13.27 10.77
N LEU A 13 0.83 14.14 9.80
CA LEU A 13 0.84 13.79 8.38
C LEU A 13 2.21 13.27 7.97
N THR A 14 2.27 11.97 7.64
CA THR A 14 3.49 11.32 7.17
C THR A 14 3.74 11.58 5.67
N GLU A 15 4.95 11.29 5.20
CA GLU A 15 5.25 11.34 3.77
C GLU A 15 4.41 10.33 2.98
N GLN A 16 4.19 9.14 3.51
CA GLN A 16 3.36 8.11 2.88
C GLN A 16 1.92 8.60 2.70
N MET A 17 1.35 9.29 3.69
CA MET A 17 0.01 9.91 3.57
C MET A 17 -0.03 10.97 2.48
N ARG A 18 0.99 11.83 2.38
CA ARG A 18 1.08 12.84 1.31
C ARG A 18 1.25 12.20 -0.06
N PHE A 19 2.02 11.13 -0.16
CA PHE A 19 2.23 10.40 -1.40
C PHE A 19 0.91 9.80 -1.92
N VAL A 20 0.20 9.04 -1.07
CA VAL A 20 -1.06 8.40 -1.48
C VAL A 20 -2.18 9.42 -1.73
N ALA A 21 -2.19 10.55 -1.00
CA ALA A 21 -3.12 11.64 -1.26
C ALA A 21 -2.98 12.17 -2.70
N ARG A 22 -1.76 12.47 -3.13
CA ARG A 22 -1.49 12.88 -4.52
C ARG A 22 -1.84 11.77 -5.52
N ARG A 23 -1.50 10.52 -5.22
CA ARG A 23 -1.77 9.38 -6.11
C ARG A 23 -3.28 9.19 -6.32
N GLU A 24 -4.07 9.30 -5.26
CA GLU A 24 -5.53 9.09 -5.28
C GLU A 24 -6.35 10.32 -5.65
N ASP A 25 -5.72 11.48 -5.85
CA ASP A 25 -6.39 12.78 -6.04
C ASP A 25 -7.32 13.14 -4.86
N LEU A 26 -6.80 12.96 -3.64
CA LEU A 26 -7.48 13.23 -2.36
C LEU A 26 -6.65 14.19 -1.51
N THR A 27 -7.27 14.81 -0.50
CA THR A 27 -6.54 15.66 0.45
C THR A 27 -5.74 14.82 1.46
N PRO A 28 -4.53 15.24 1.87
CA PRO A 28 -3.76 14.56 2.92
C PRO A 28 -4.53 14.42 4.23
N GLU A 29 -5.33 15.42 4.58
CA GLU A 29 -6.15 15.44 5.79
C GLU A 29 -7.25 14.38 5.76
N LEU A 30 -7.86 14.13 4.59
CA LEU A 30 -8.82 13.04 4.41
C LEU A 30 -8.15 11.69 4.62
N ILE A 31 -7.00 11.45 3.96
CA ILE A 31 -6.21 10.23 4.14
C ILE A 31 -5.89 10.00 5.62
N ARG A 32 -5.33 11.00 6.30
CA ARG A 32 -5.01 10.92 7.72
C ARG A 32 -6.25 10.64 8.57
N GLY A 33 -7.37 11.29 8.27
CA GLY A 33 -8.64 11.09 8.97
C GLY A 33 -9.16 9.66 8.84
N GLU A 34 -9.14 9.09 7.63
CA GLU A 34 -9.54 7.70 7.38
C GLU A 34 -8.60 6.69 8.05
N VAL A 35 -7.29 6.94 8.00
CA VAL A 35 -6.28 6.09 8.65
C VAL A 35 -6.42 6.14 10.18
N ALA A 36 -6.65 7.32 10.77
CA ALA A 36 -6.86 7.46 12.21
C ALA A 36 -8.10 6.72 12.71
N ARG A 37 -9.18 6.73 11.89
CA ARG A 37 -10.46 6.05 12.15
C ARG A 37 -10.43 4.55 11.84
N GLY A 38 -9.36 4.04 11.21
CA GLY A 38 -9.24 2.64 10.83
C GLY A 38 -10.08 2.22 9.62
N ARG A 39 -10.56 3.18 8.82
CA ARG A 39 -11.30 2.91 7.56
C ARG A 39 -10.41 2.87 6.32
N MET A 40 -9.14 3.21 6.50
CA MET A 40 -8.10 3.16 5.48
C MET A 40 -6.79 2.68 6.10
N ILE A 41 -6.02 1.92 5.33
CA ILE A 41 -4.67 1.50 5.69
C ILE A 41 -3.68 1.90 4.61
N ILE A 42 -2.42 2.05 5.01
CA ILE A 42 -1.26 2.24 4.12
C ILE A 42 -0.23 1.16 4.51
N PRO A 43 -0.14 0.04 3.78
CA PRO A 43 0.80 -1.04 4.09
C PRO A 43 2.24 -0.62 3.73
N ALA A 44 2.90 0.08 4.65
CA ALA A 44 4.24 0.63 4.46
C ALA A 44 5.21 0.13 5.53
N ASN A 45 5.64 -1.13 5.42
CA ASN A 45 6.67 -1.69 6.28
C ASN A 45 8.00 -0.95 6.04
N ILE A 46 8.66 -0.51 7.12
CA ILE A 46 9.94 0.21 7.10
C ILE A 46 11.07 -0.55 6.40
N ASN A 47 10.99 -1.89 6.34
CA ASN A 47 12.00 -2.72 5.68
C ASN A 47 11.76 -2.86 4.17
N HIS A 48 10.58 -2.48 3.65
CA HIS A 48 10.28 -2.51 2.22
C HIS A 48 10.69 -1.16 1.57
N LYS A 49 12.00 -0.98 1.37
CA LYS A 49 12.59 0.32 0.98
C LYS A 49 12.22 0.80 -0.43
N ASN A 50 11.89 -0.12 -1.34
CA ASN A 50 11.52 0.19 -2.73
C ASN A 50 10.01 0.29 -2.94
N LEU A 51 9.22 0.34 -1.85
CA LEU A 51 7.78 0.43 -1.92
C LEU A 51 7.34 1.80 -2.43
N GLU A 52 6.51 1.81 -3.46
CA GLU A 52 5.63 2.93 -3.72
C GLU A 52 4.37 2.84 -2.84
N PRO A 53 4.12 3.81 -1.95
CA PRO A 53 2.97 3.75 -1.06
C PRO A 53 1.63 3.73 -1.81
N MET A 54 0.67 2.99 -1.28
CA MET A 54 -0.72 2.95 -1.74
C MET A 54 -1.69 2.94 -0.56
N ALA A 55 -2.90 3.48 -0.76
CA ALA A 55 -3.96 3.46 0.23
C ALA A 55 -5.01 2.40 -0.10
N ILE A 56 -5.50 1.68 0.91
CA ILE A 56 -6.62 0.74 0.80
C ILE A 56 -7.71 1.20 1.77
N GLY A 57 -8.87 1.57 1.26
CA GLY A 57 -9.99 2.05 2.07
C GLY A 57 -11.12 2.59 1.20
N ILE A 58 -12.29 2.80 1.80
CA ILE A 58 -13.54 3.14 1.08
C ILE A 58 -13.44 4.44 0.28
N ALA A 59 -12.71 5.43 0.79
CA ALA A 59 -12.55 6.73 0.13
C ALA A 59 -11.54 6.72 -1.04
N ALA A 60 -10.70 5.68 -1.15
CA ALA A 60 -9.71 5.53 -2.21
C ALA A 60 -10.27 4.69 -3.37
N ARG A 61 -9.61 4.72 -4.53
CA ARG A 61 -9.98 3.83 -5.64
C ARG A 61 -9.84 2.37 -5.22
N CYS A 62 -10.78 1.52 -5.65
CA CYS A 62 -10.75 0.08 -5.41
C CYS A 62 -9.40 -0.51 -5.81
N LYS A 63 -8.85 -1.38 -4.97
CA LYS A 63 -7.56 -2.06 -5.17
C LYS A 63 -7.79 -3.54 -5.44
N ILE A 64 -7.00 -4.10 -6.34
CA ILE A 64 -6.94 -5.53 -6.61
C ILE A 64 -5.64 -6.11 -6.06
N ASN A 65 -5.65 -7.39 -5.72
CA ASN A 65 -4.46 -8.12 -5.25
C ASN A 65 -4.29 -9.39 -6.08
N ALA A 66 -3.08 -9.61 -6.59
CA ALA A 66 -2.71 -10.83 -7.28
C ALA A 66 -1.87 -11.72 -6.36
N ASN A 67 -2.26 -12.99 -6.23
CA ASN A 67 -1.48 -13.98 -5.50
C ASN A 67 -0.49 -14.63 -6.47
N ILE A 68 0.80 -14.56 -6.12
CA ILE A 68 1.91 -15.24 -6.83
C ILE A 68 2.61 -16.19 -5.86
N GLY A 69 3.23 -17.25 -6.38
CA GLY A 69 3.87 -18.27 -5.56
C GLY A 69 4.11 -19.61 -6.26
N ASN A 70 5.13 -20.30 -5.78
CA ASN A 70 5.60 -21.61 -6.24
C ASN A 70 4.71 -22.76 -5.74
N SER A 71 4.55 -23.82 -6.55
CA SER A 71 4.06 -25.14 -6.11
C SER A 71 5.23 -26.13 -6.07
N ALA A 72 5.25 -27.08 -5.14
CA ALA A 72 6.37 -28.02 -4.93
C ALA A 72 6.84 -28.84 -6.16
N VAL A 73 6.15 -28.73 -7.29
CA VAL A 73 6.30 -29.57 -8.48
C VAL A 73 6.94 -28.84 -9.66
N THR A 74 7.02 -27.49 -9.65
CA THR A 74 7.57 -26.70 -10.77
C THR A 74 8.20 -25.41 -10.25
N SER A 75 9.54 -25.28 -10.25
CA SER A 75 10.22 -24.08 -9.77
C SER A 75 11.28 -23.54 -10.74
N ASN A 76 11.02 -22.36 -11.31
CA ASN A 76 12.05 -21.46 -11.85
C ASN A 76 11.81 -20.04 -11.29
N VAL A 77 12.85 -19.43 -10.73
CA VAL A 77 12.81 -18.05 -10.17
C VAL A 77 12.41 -17.03 -11.24
N GLU A 78 12.85 -17.22 -12.48
CA GLU A 78 12.51 -16.32 -13.60
C GLU A 78 11.00 -16.31 -13.87
N GLN A 79 10.34 -17.47 -13.82
CA GLN A 79 8.89 -17.54 -14.04
C GLN A 79 8.09 -16.83 -12.94
N GLU A 80 8.57 -16.83 -11.69
CA GLU A 80 7.91 -16.09 -10.62
C GLU A 80 8.11 -14.57 -10.75
N LEU A 81 9.27 -14.12 -11.25
CA LEU A 81 9.51 -12.72 -11.59
C LEU A 81 8.63 -12.26 -12.75
N ASP A 82 8.45 -13.08 -13.79
CA ASP A 82 7.57 -12.78 -14.91
C ASP A 82 6.11 -12.66 -14.47
N LYS A 83 5.65 -13.54 -13.57
CA LYS A 83 4.31 -13.44 -12.96
C LYS A 83 4.14 -12.14 -12.18
N LEU A 84 5.14 -11.73 -11.40
CA LEU A 84 5.12 -10.46 -10.68
C LEU A 84 5.02 -9.27 -11.65
N HIS A 85 5.84 -9.25 -12.70
CA HIS A 85 5.79 -8.18 -13.70
C HIS A 85 4.43 -8.13 -14.40
N MET A 86 3.89 -9.28 -14.82
CA MET A 86 2.56 -9.34 -15.42
C MET A 86 1.47 -8.81 -14.47
N ALA A 87 1.53 -9.17 -13.19
CA ALA A 87 0.52 -8.78 -12.20
C ALA A 87 0.54 -7.28 -11.83
N VAL A 88 1.66 -6.59 -12.06
CA VAL A 88 1.81 -5.16 -11.76
C VAL A 88 1.59 -4.30 -13.01
N HIS A 89 1.80 -4.85 -14.21
CA HIS A 89 1.66 -4.12 -15.47
C HIS A 89 0.21 -3.96 -15.95
N TYR A 90 -0.67 -4.90 -15.58
CA TYR A 90 -2.09 -4.92 -15.94
C TYR A 90 -2.98 -4.68 -14.71
#